data_AF-A0AAE0J7R3-F1
#
_entry.id   AF-A0AAE0J7R3-F1
#
_cell.length_a   1.000
_cell.length_b   1.000
_cell.length_c   1.000
_cell.angle_alpha   90.00
_cell.angle_beta   90.00
_cell.angle_gamma   90.00
#
_symmetry.space_group_name_H-M   'P 1'
#
loop_
_entity.id
_entity.type
_entity.pdbx_description
1 polymer ?
#
loop_
_entity_poly.entity_id
_entity_poly.type
_entity_poly.pdbx_seq_one_letter_code
_entity_poly.pdbx_strand_id
1 'polypeptide(L)'
;MATIFHRFPYLPWELRARIWELSAEPRTVQVLTGEYGKPLSDASVGKKEYKRVFSSTPMPAMLQVCRESRNLGVYRQCFSEVERIPDFVPKASWRRYVWLNLDLDIIDIGMQDLRDLKLVAPSIKRLKLERAGLTKSVPTSEPGAPRAA
;
A
#
# COMPACT_ATOMS: atom_id res chain seq x y z
N MET A 1 -3.72 -8.68 -30.23
CA MET A 1 -4.36 -9.98 -29.99
C MET A 1 -3.58 -10.71 -28.91
N ALA A 2 -4.22 -11.12 -27.81
CA ALA A 2 -3.53 -11.84 -26.74
C ALA A 2 -3.31 -13.30 -27.18
N THR A 3 -2.06 -13.72 -27.36
CA THR A 3 -1.70 -15.12 -27.62
C THR A 3 -1.75 -15.88 -26.30
N ILE A 4 -2.73 -16.76 -26.14
CA ILE A 4 -2.84 -17.61 -24.95
C ILE A 4 -1.83 -18.76 -25.09
N PHE A 5 -1.01 -19.00 -24.06
CA PHE A 5 -0.07 -20.13 -24.07
C PHE A 5 -0.83 -21.45 -23.81
N HIS A 6 -1.44 -22.01 -24.85
CA HIS A 6 -2.33 -23.17 -24.78
C HIS A 6 -1.69 -24.45 -24.23
N ARG A 7 -0.35 -24.52 -24.18
CA ARG A 7 0.37 -25.67 -23.63
C ARG A 7 0.53 -25.61 -22.11
N PHE A 8 0.38 -24.43 -21.51
CA PHE A 8 0.54 -24.24 -20.07
C PHE A 8 -0.30 -25.22 -19.24
N PRO A 9 -1.61 -25.41 -19.50
CA PRO A 9 -2.45 -26.25 -18.65
C PRO A 9 -2.10 -27.74 -18.69
N TYR A 10 -1.37 -28.19 -19.71
CA TYR A 10 -0.95 -29.59 -19.84
C TYR A 10 0.32 -29.93 -19.05
N LEU A 11 1.00 -28.93 -18.49
CA LEU A 11 2.13 -29.16 -17.60
C LEU A 11 1.65 -29.75 -16.27
N PRO A 12 2.41 -30.70 -15.67
CA PRO A 12 2.23 -31.11 -14.28
C PRO A 12 2.12 -29.92 -13.35
N TRP A 13 1.35 -30.08 -12.27
CA TRP A 13 1.04 -28.95 -11.39
C TRP A 13 2.33 -28.35 -10.78
N GLU A 14 3.31 -29.19 -10.46
CA GLU A 14 4.59 -28.81 -9.86
C GLU A 14 5.33 -27.82 -10.75
N LEU A 15 5.34 -28.08 -12.07
CA LEU A 15 5.99 -27.20 -13.03
C LEU A 15 5.22 -25.89 -13.19
N ARG A 16 3.89 -25.94 -13.23
CA ARG A 16 3.06 -24.71 -13.30
C ARG A 16 3.23 -23.83 -12.08
N ALA A 17 3.19 -24.43 -10.89
CA ALA A 17 3.45 -23.73 -9.64
C ALA A 17 4.85 -23.13 -9.63
N ARG A 18 5.86 -23.90 -10.03
CA ARG A 18 7.23 -23.40 -10.09
C ARG A 18 7.40 -22.24 -11.07
N ILE A 19 6.74 -22.29 -12.23
CA ILE A 19 6.72 -21.18 -13.19
C ILE A 19 6.13 -19.93 -12.55
N TRP A 20 5.01 -20.03 -11.83
CA TRP A 20 4.40 -18.89 -11.14
C TRP A 20 5.25 -18.33 -10.01
N GLU A 21 5.90 -19.18 -9.20
CA GLU A 21 6.85 -18.75 -8.18
C GLU A 21 7.99 -17.92 -8.80
N LEU A 22 8.55 -18.40 -9.91
CA LEU A 22 9.67 -17.74 -10.62
C LEU A 22 9.25 -16.50 -11.41
N SER A 23 7.96 -16.39 -11.73
CA SER A 23 7.40 -15.23 -12.45
C SER A 23 7.13 -14.03 -11.52
N ALA A 24 7.36 -14.17 -10.22
CA ALA A 24 7.28 -13.05 -9.28
C ALA A 24 8.47 -12.11 -9.43
N GLU A 25 8.19 -10.87 -9.78
CA GLU A 25 9.22 -9.83 -9.96
C GLU A 25 9.28 -8.90 -8.73
N PRO A 26 10.49 -8.57 -8.24
CA PRO A 26 10.66 -7.54 -7.22
C PRO A 26 10.14 -6.18 -7.70
N ARG A 27 9.41 -5.48 -6.83
CA ARG A 27 8.88 -4.14 -7.11
C ARG A 27 8.78 -3.29 -5.86
N THR A 28 8.61 -1.99 -6.05
CA THR A 28 8.27 -1.07 -4.96
C THR A 28 6.77 -0.88 -4.91
N VAL A 29 6.15 -1.15 -3.76
CA VAL A 29 4.71 -1.04 -3.56
C VAL A 29 4.42 0.07 -2.57
N GLN A 30 3.66 1.06 -3.03
CA GLN A 30 3.23 2.15 -2.19
C GLN A 30 2.11 1.66 -1.26
N VAL A 31 2.32 1.74 0.06
CA VAL A 31 1.34 1.37 1.07
C VAL A 31 1.06 2.60 1.91
N LEU A 32 -0.11 3.19 1.71
CA LEU A 32 -0.53 4.42 2.38
C LEU A 32 -1.75 4.18 3.25
N THR A 33 -1.84 4.95 4.32
CA THR A 33 -3.02 5.05 5.18
C THR A 33 -3.70 6.39 4.99
N GLY A 34 -5.01 6.41 4.80
CA GLY A 34 -5.79 7.61 4.61
C GLY A 34 -6.86 7.73 5.68
N GLU A 35 -7.05 8.94 6.19
CA GLU A 35 -8.20 9.22 7.03
C GLU A 35 -9.50 9.11 6.21
N TYR A 36 -10.56 8.60 6.84
CA TYR A 36 -11.87 8.52 6.19
C TYR A 36 -13.02 8.72 7.18
N GLY A 37 -14.14 9.23 6.68
CA GLY A 37 -15.30 9.55 7.51
C GLY A 37 -15.15 10.89 8.23
N LYS A 38 -16.23 11.32 8.90
CA LYS A 38 -16.20 12.55 9.71
C LYS A 38 -15.56 12.21 11.07
N PRO A 39 -14.63 13.04 11.58
CA PRO A 39 -14.18 12.88 12.96
C PRO A 39 -15.39 13.01 13.87
N LEU A 40 -15.63 12.03 14.75
CA LEU A 40 -16.63 12.22 15.81
C LEU A 40 -16.11 13.32 16.72
N SER A 41 -16.67 14.51 16.57
CA SER A 41 -16.41 15.67 17.40
C SER A 41 -17.09 15.49 18.75
N ASP A 42 -16.60 14.56 19.57
CA ASP A 42 -16.86 14.58 21.01
C ASP A 42 -15.52 14.76 21.72
N ALA A 43 -15.33 15.96 22.26
CA ALA A 43 -14.09 16.44 22.88
C ALA A 43 -13.68 15.67 24.15
N SER A 44 -14.45 14.67 24.57
CA SER A 44 -14.26 13.89 25.79
C SER A 44 -13.62 12.51 25.58
N VAL A 45 -13.56 11.99 24.34
CA VAL A 45 -12.89 10.73 24.00
C VAL A 45 -11.91 11.04 22.88
N GLY A 46 -10.61 10.97 23.17
CA GLY A 46 -9.53 11.38 22.26
C GLY A 46 -9.82 11.01 20.80
N LYS A 47 -9.63 11.96 19.87
CA LYS A 47 -9.93 11.85 18.44
C LYS A 47 -9.63 10.43 17.92
N LYS A 48 -10.68 9.62 17.73
CA LYS A 48 -10.52 8.31 17.07
C LYS A 48 -10.31 8.57 15.58
N GLU A 49 -9.05 8.69 15.17
CA GLU A 49 -8.67 8.79 13.75
C GLU A 49 -8.98 7.46 13.05
N TYR A 50 -9.96 7.46 12.16
CA TYR A 50 -10.27 6.31 11.31
C TYR A 50 -9.31 6.29 10.14
N LYS A 51 -8.58 5.19 10.00
CA LYS A 51 -7.54 5.04 8.96
C LYS A 51 -7.85 3.83 8.11
N ARG A 52 -7.67 3.99 6.80
CA ARG A 52 -7.87 2.95 5.79
C ARG A 52 -6.62 2.77 4.96
N VAL A 53 -6.23 1.52 4.71
CA VAL A 53 -5.08 1.21 3.87
C VAL A 53 -5.47 1.30 2.39
N PHE A 54 -4.57 1.84 1.57
CA PHE A 54 -4.70 1.86 0.13
C PHE A 54 -3.33 1.85 -0.54
N SER A 55 -3.32 1.51 -1.83
CA SER A 55 -2.13 1.50 -2.67
C SER A 55 -2.49 2.10 -4.03
N SER A 56 -1.61 2.94 -4.56
CA SER A 56 -1.68 3.42 -5.95
C SER A 56 -0.96 2.47 -6.92
N THR A 57 -0.18 1.52 -6.39
CA THR A 57 0.62 0.60 -7.20
C THR A 57 -0.29 -0.39 -7.92
N PRO A 58 -0.14 -0.55 -9.24
CA PRO A 58 -0.93 -1.51 -10.01
C PRO A 58 -0.82 -2.92 -9.43
N MET A 59 -1.89 -3.71 -9.57
CA MET A 59 -1.85 -5.13 -9.22
C MET A 59 -0.80 -5.85 -10.08
N PRO A 60 0.00 -6.77 -9.50
CA PRO A 60 0.89 -7.62 -10.28
C PRO A 60 0.14 -8.32 -11.39
N ALA A 61 0.72 -8.36 -12.60
CA ALA A 61 0.12 -9.02 -13.75
C ALA A 61 -0.26 -10.48 -13.44
N MET A 62 0.60 -11.19 -12.70
CA MET A 62 0.34 -12.56 -12.24
C MET A 62 -1.00 -12.75 -11.55
N LEU A 63 -1.43 -11.80 -10.70
CA LEU A 63 -2.70 -11.88 -9.98
C LEU A 63 -3.91 -11.64 -10.89
N GLN A 64 -3.70 -11.16 -12.11
CA GLN A 64 -4.73 -10.92 -13.11
C GLN A 64 -4.85 -12.03 -14.15
N VAL A 65 -3.82 -12.88 -14.33
CA VAL A 65 -3.80 -13.92 -15.37
C VAL A 65 -4.91 -14.96 -15.18
N CYS A 66 -4.93 -15.64 -14.03
CA CYS A 66 -5.88 -16.73 -13.78
C CYS A 66 -6.06 -17.00 -12.28
N ARG A 67 -7.06 -17.83 -11.94
CA ARG A 67 -7.37 -18.20 -10.55
C ARG A 67 -6.24 -18.99 -9.89
N GLU A 68 -5.54 -19.82 -10.65
CA GLU A 68 -4.43 -20.64 -10.17
C GLU A 68 -3.27 -19.78 -9.66
N SER A 69 -2.76 -18.88 -10.51
CA SER A 69 -1.68 -17.94 -10.14
C SER A 69 -2.06 -17.11 -8.90
N ARG A 70 -3.31 -16.61 -8.86
CA ARG A 70 -3.81 -15.83 -7.71
C ARG A 70 -3.85 -16.60 -6.40
N ASN A 71 -4.14 -17.90 -6.47
CA ASN A 71 -4.36 -18.75 -5.30
C ASN A 71 -3.12 -19.55 -4.87
N LEU A 72 -2.03 -19.49 -5.64
CA LEU A 72 -0.79 -20.20 -5.32
C LEU A 72 -0.11 -19.68 -4.04
N GLY A 73 -0.41 -18.44 -3.64
CA GLY A 73 0.12 -17.83 -2.41
C GLY A 73 1.44 -17.08 -2.58
N VAL A 74 1.91 -16.91 -3.82
CA VAL A 74 3.11 -16.11 -4.15
C VAL A 74 2.97 -14.65 -3.72
N TYR A 75 1.77 -14.10 -3.83
CA TYR A 75 1.38 -12.84 -3.19
C TYR A 75 0.26 -13.12 -2.20
N ARG A 76 0.22 -12.35 -1.11
CA ARG A 76 -0.80 -12.47 -0.05
C ARG A 76 -1.49 -11.14 0.16
N GLN A 77 -2.74 -11.20 0.62
CA GLN A 77 -3.48 -10.03 1.08
C GLN A 77 -2.93 -9.63 2.45
N CYS A 78 -2.31 -8.46 2.52
CA CYS A 78 -1.60 -7.98 3.71
C CYS A 78 -2.18 -6.65 4.20
N PHE A 79 -1.90 -6.34 5.48
CA PHE A 79 -2.08 -5.03 6.13
C PHE A 79 -3.53 -4.58 6.34
N SER A 80 -4.46 -5.54 6.36
CA SER A 80 -5.83 -5.31 6.81
C SER A 80 -5.91 -4.91 8.29
N GLU A 81 -4.88 -5.26 9.06
CA GLU A 81 -4.71 -4.99 10.49
C GLU A 81 -4.32 -3.53 10.78
N VAL A 82 -3.78 -2.84 9.77
CA VAL A 82 -3.43 -1.41 9.86
C VAL A 82 -4.69 -0.54 9.86
N GLU A 83 -5.81 -1.06 9.36
CA GLU A 83 -7.06 -0.32 9.35
C GLU A 83 -7.60 -0.06 10.76
N ARG A 84 -7.97 1.19 11.02
CA ARG A 84 -8.66 1.62 12.23
C ARG A 84 -10.11 1.89 11.89
N ILE A 85 -10.96 0.89 12.09
CA ILE A 85 -12.40 0.93 11.79
C ILE A 85 -13.17 1.38 13.05
N PRO A 86 -14.15 2.30 12.93
CA PRO A 86 -15.01 2.67 14.05
C PRO A 86 -15.86 1.50 14.57
N ASP A 87 -16.09 1.46 15.89
CA ASP A 87 -16.91 0.43 16.55
C ASP A 87 -18.36 0.37 16.03
N PHE A 88 -18.89 1.50 15.53
CA PHE A 88 -20.25 1.59 14.97
C PHE A 88 -20.35 1.11 13.51
N VAL A 89 -19.24 0.94 12.80
CA VAL A 89 -19.26 0.36 11.46
C VAL A 89 -19.27 -1.16 11.62
N PRO A 90 -20.22 -1.88 11.01
CA PRO A 90 -20.20 -3.33 11.04
C PRO A 90 -18.83 -3.84 10.62
N LYS A 91 -18.24 -4.74 11.42
CA LYS A 91 -16.97 -5.41 11.08
C LYS A 91 -17.01 -6.15 9.74
N ALA A 92 -18.22 -6.41 9.23
CA ALA A 92 -18.48 -6.93 7.90
C ALA A 92 -18.19 -5.93 6.76
N SER A 93 -17.95 -4.64 7.06
CA SER A 93 -17.31 -3.75 6.09
C SER A 93 -15.92 -4.29 5.78
N TRP A 94 -15.70 -4.58 4.50
CA TRP A 94 -14.55 -5.36 4.05
C TRP A 94 -13.28 -4.58 4.35
N ARG A 95 -12.45 -5.11 5.27
CA ARG A 95 -11.14 -4.54 5.53
C ARG A 95 -10.35 -4.48 4.23
N ARG A 96 -9.76 -3.33 3.91
CA ARG A 96 -8.90 -3.25 2.73
C ARG A 96 -7.57 -3.95 3.02
N TYR A 97 -6.94 -4.37 1.94
CA TYR A 97 -5.65 -5.04 1.97
C TYR A 97 -4.86 -4.63 0.73
N VAL A 98 -3.56 -4.87 0.79
CA VAL A 98 -2.65 -4.72 -0.35
C VAL A 98 -2.09 -6.09 -0.68
N TRP A 99 -2.05 -6.43 -1.97
CA TRP A 99 -1.40 -7.66 -2.42
C TRP A 99 0.12 -7.48 -2.42
N LEU A 100 0.80 -8.25 -1.56
CA LEU A 100 2.24 -8.14 -1.32
C LEU A 100 2.92 -9.51 -1.33
N ASN A 101 4.14 -9.54 -1.87
CA ASN A 101 5.11 -10.57 -1.58
C ASN A 101 6.18 -9.95 -0.67
N LEU A 102 6.10 -10.20 0.64
CA LEU A 102 6.96 -9.54 1.64
C LEU A 102 8.45 -9.93 1.53
N ASP A 103 8.78 -10.97 0.77
CA ASP A 103 10.16 -11.38 0.47
C ASP A 103 10.78 -10.60 -0.68
N LEU A 104 9.96 -10.20 -1.66
CA LEU A 104 10.41 -9.53 -2.89
C LEU A 104 10.12 -8.03 -2.87
N ASP A 105 8.92 -7.65 -2.45
CA ASP A 105 8.41 -6.29 -2.49
C ASP A 105 9.14 -5.39 -1.49
N ILE A 106 9.47 -4.18 -1.94
CA ILE A 106 9.88 -3.07 -1.08
C ILE A 106 8.63 -2.25 -0.77
N ILE A 107 8.32 -2.07 0.51
CA ILE A 107 7.19 -1.26 0.93
C ILE A 107 7.62 0.21 0.96
N ASP A 108 6.88 1.08 0.29
CA ASP A 108 7.10 2.53 0.29
C ASP A 108 5.92 3.22 0.96
N ILE A 109 6.18 3.93 2.05
CA ILE A 109 5.17 4.69 2.78
C ILE A 109 5.18 6.19 2.44
N GLY A 110 6.03 6.62 1.50
CA GLY A 110 6.26 8.03 1.19
C GLY A 110 6.64 8.83 2.43
N MET A 111 5.90 9.92 2.68
CA MET A 111 6.08 10.81 3.83
C MET A 111 5.23 10.43 5.05
N GLN A 112 4.62 9.24 5.08
CA GLN A 112 3.81 8.81 6.21
C GLN A 112 4.64 8.44 7.44
N ASP A 113 3.97 8.47 8.59
CA ASP A 113 4.59 8.12 9.85
C ASP A 113 4.76 6.60 9.99
N LEU A 114 5.99 6.18 10.32
CA LEU A 114 6.34 4.79 10.65
C LEU A 114 5.43 4.17 11.72
N ARG A 115 4.88 4.99 12.64
CA ARG A 115 3.97 4.53 13.70
C ARG A 115 2.71 3.88 13.16
N ASP A 116 2.29 4.22 11.95
CA ASP A 116 1.11 3.61 11.33
C ASP A 116 1.34 2.15 10.94
N LEU A 117 2.59 1.72 10.74
CA LEU A 117 2.95 0.34 10.44
C LEU A 117 3.25 -0.50 11.68
N LYS A 118 3.12 0.04 12.90
CA LYS A 118 3.54 -0.65 14.15
C LYS A 118 3.00 -2.08 14.29
N LEU A 119 1.75 -2.32 13.92
CA LEU A 119 1.10 -3.63 14.03
C LEU A 119 1.66 -4.67 13.06
N VAL A 120 2.20 -4.22 11.94
CA VAL A 120 2.68 -5.08 10.85
C VAL A 120 4.20 -5.01 10.67
N ALA A 121 4.89 -4.17 11.44
CA ALA A 121 6.34 -3.99 11.37
C ALA A 121 7.13 -5.31 11.40
N PRO A 122 6.79 -6.33 12.22
CA PRO A 122 7.53 -7.59 12.22
C PRO A 122 7.45 -8.39 10.91
N SER A 123 6.44 -8.16 10.07
CA SER A 123 6.29 -8.85 8.78
C SER A 123 6.98 -8.13 7.62
N ILE A 124 7.37 -6.87 7.82
CA ILE A 124 8.02 -6.04 6.80
C ILE A 124 9.51 -6.38 6.74
N LYS A 125 9.96 -6.93 5.60
CA LYS A 125 11.39 -7.24 5.38
C LYS A 125 12.15 -6.10 4.72
N ARG A 126 11.47 -5.29 3.90
CA ARG A 126 12.07 -4.22 3.09
C ARG A 126 11.17 -2.99 3.12
N LEU A 127 11.72 -1.86 3.56
CA LEU A 127 11.00 -0.60 3.71
C LEU A 127 11.81 0.54 3.10
N LYS A 128 11.18 1.34 2.25
CA LYS A 128 11.69 2.61 1.73
C LYS A 128 11.09 3.75 2.54
N LEU A 129 11.96 4.67 2.97
CA LEU A 129 11.59 5.87 3.71
C LEU A 129 11.99 7.10 2.89
N GLU A 130 11.06 8.02 2.74
CA GLU A 130 11.37 9.35 2.22
C GLU A 130 11.53 10.31 3.39
N ARG A 131 12.65 11.04 3.41
CA ARG A 131 12.89 12.08 4.40
C ARG A 131 12.74 13.42 3.72
N ALA A 132 11.94 14.31 4.29
CA ALA A 132 11.93 15.70 3.84
C ALA A 132 13.36 16.28 3.97
N GLY A 133 13.94 16.68 2.83
CA GLY A 133 15.19 17.43 2.82
C GLY A 133 14.98 18.77 3.52
N LEU A 134 15.94 19.19 4.34
CA LEU A 134 15.97 20.54 4.92
C LEU A 134 16.26 21.58 3.81
N THR A 135 15.37 21.75 2.84
CA THR A 135 15.46 22.91 1.95
C THR A 135 14.91 24.11 2.71
N LYS A 136 15.83 24.82 3.38
CA LYS A 136 15.56 26.17 3.88
C LYS A 136 15.10 27.01 2.69
N SER A 137 13.82 27.37 2.66
CA SER A 137 13.33 28.44 1.82
C SER A 137 14.06 29.72 2.25
N VAL A 138 14.96 30.22 1.41
CA VAL A 138 15.48 31.59 1.55
C VAL A 138 14.30 32.52 1.33
N PRO A 139 13.89 33.36 2.31
CA PRO A 139 12.87 34.35 2.06
C PRO A 139 13.50 35.48 1.26
N THR A 140 13.14 35.60 -0.02
CA THR A 140 13.44 36.80 -0.80
C THR A 140 12.56 37.92 -0.27
N SER A 141 13.08 38.68 0.69
CA SER A 141 12.55 40.00 1.03
C SER A 141 13.03 40.98 -0.04
N GLU A 142 12.17 41.35 -0.98
CA GLU A 142 12.37 42.59 -1.75
C GLU A 142 11.67 43.75 -1.04
N PRO A 143 12.38 44.88 -0.81
CA PRO A 143 11.84 46.05 -0.14
C PRO A 143 11.00 46.90 -1.11
N GLY A 144 9.88 47.42 -0.62
CA GLY A 144 8.97 48.23 -1.42
C GLY A 144 9.46 49.63 -1.77
N ALA A 145 8.79 50.24 -2.75
CA ALA A 145 8.41 51.66 -2.87
C ALA A 145 7.69 51.87 -4.23
N PRO A 146 7.05 53.02 -4.49
CA PRO A 146 5.91 53.58 -3.77
C PRO A 146 4.71 53.86 -4.70
N ARG A 147 3.54 54.14 -4.10
CA ARG A 147 2.36 54.73 -4.77
C ARG A 147 2.65 56.19 -5.15
N ALA A 148 2.31 56.56 -6.39
CA ALA A 148 1.92 57.91 -6.82
C ALA A 148 0.61 57.73 -7.62
N ALA A 149 -0.53 58.12 -7.05
CA ALA A 149 -1.19 59.42 -7.19
C ALA A 149 -1.91 59.54 -8.53
#